data_AF-A0A7C5E3Q1-F1
#
_entry.id   AF-A0A7C5E3Q1-F1
#
_cell.length_a   1.000
_cell.length_b   1.000
_cell.length_c   1.000
_cell.angle_alpha   90.00
_cell.angle_beta   90.00
_cell.angle_gamma   90.00
#
_symmetry.space_group_name_H-M   'P 1'
#
loop_
_entity.id
_entity.type
_entity.pdbx_description
1 polymer ?
#
loop_
_entity_poly.entity_id
_entity_poly.type
_entity_poly.pdbx_seq_one_letter_code
_entity_poly.pdbx_strand_id
1 'polypeptide(L)'
;MTPQETNAYMKEKMGFLPRMFATVNQIAPPAGQTFADFYAVIFGNGALPQKIKELMFMSTGVAYCSPRCIIHVVPAIEAGATDAEIFEAASVGMIAAGFVPGGPGIPYAFEYAAKCVDIAAKYRAGEEWEYLPAPKFNRGVY
;
A
#
# COMPACT_ATOMS: atom_id res chain seq x y z
N MET A 1 -2.42 -17.18 -17.85
CA MET A 1 -1.53 -17.28 -16.68
C MET A 1 -2.25 -18.07 -15.59
N THR A 2 -1.57 -18.99 -14.93
CA THR A 2 -2.04 -19.65 -13.71
C THR A 2 -2.10 -18.63 -12.54
N PRO A 3 -2.79 -18.92 -11.42
CA PRO A 3 -2.78 -18.05 -10.25
C PRO A 3 -1.36 -17.71 -9.75
N GLN A 4 -0.45 -18.68 -9.78
CA GLN A 4 0.94 -18.50 -9.36
C GLN A 4 1.72 -17.61 -10.33
N GLU A 5 1.53 -17.81 -11.64
CA GLU A 5 2.12 -16.94 -12.66
C GLU A 5 1.59 -15.51 -12.54
N THR A 6 0.29 -15.32 -12.33
CA THR A 6 -0.30 -13.99 -12.10
C THR A 6 0.25 -13.35 -10.84
N ASN A 7 0.38 -14.09 -9.74
CA ASN A 7 0.99 -13.59 -8.50
C ASN A 7 2.42 -13.08 -8.72
N ALA A 8 3.24 -13.85 -9.44
CA ALA A 8 4.60 -13.46 -9.79
C ALA A 8 4.62 -12.20 -10.68
N TYR A 9 3.74 -12.16 -11.69
CA TYR A 9 3.61 -11.02 -12.61
C TYR A 9 3.19 -9.74 -11.89
N MET A 10 2.21 -9.82 -10.98
CA MET A 10 1.80 -8.65 -10.19
C MET A 10 2.94 -8.17 -9.31
N LYS A 11 3.68 -9.08 -8.65
CA LYS A 11 4.85 -8.70 -7.84
C LYS A 11 5.92 -8.00 -8.67
N GLU A 12 6.18 -8.47 -9.88
CA GLU A 12 7.12 -7.83 -10.81
C GLU A 12 6.65 -6.43 -11.22
N LYS A 13 5.39 -6.27 -11.63
CA LYS A 13 4.87 -5.00 -12.16
C LYS A 13 4.57 -3.95 -11.10
N MET A 14 4.17 -4.39 -9.92
CA MET A 14 3.72 -3.51 -8.85
C MET A 14 4.77 -3.34 -7.75
N GLY A 15 5.85 -4.13 -7.74
CA GLY A 15 6.84 -4.19 -6.65
C GLY A 15 6.40 -5.07 -5.47
N PHE A 16 5.13 -5.49 -5.43
CA PHE A 16 4.59 -6.28 -4.34
C PHE A 16 3.33 -7.04 -4.74
N LEU A 17 2.91 -7.97 -3.89
CA LEU A 17 1.65 -8.70 -4.03
C LEU A 17 0.85 -8.57 -2.73
N PRO A 18 -0.12 -7.64 -2.64
CA PRO A 18 -1.03 -7.57 -1.51
C PRO A 18 -1.84 -8.86 -1.36
N ARG A 19 -2.14 -9.27 -0.13
CA ARG A 19 -2.92 -10.49 0.15
C ARG A 19 -4.27 -10.50 -0.56
N MET A 20 -4.94 -9.35 -0.66
CA MET A 20 -6.22 -9.23 -1.36
C MET A 20 -6.13 -9.67 -2.83
N PHE A 21 -5.02 -9.38 -3.51
CA PHE A 21 -4.81 -9.81 -4.89
C PHE A 21 -4.37 -11.27 -4.96
N ALA A 22 -3.53 -11.75 -4.02
CA ALA A 22 -3.19 -13.17 -3.93
C ALA A 22 -4.45 -14.06 -3.81
N THR A 23 -5.48 -13.60 -3.08
CA THR A 23 -6.78 -14.26 -2.99
C THR A 23 -7.55 -14.21 -4.31
N VAL A 24 -7.73 -13.03 -4.92
CA VAL A 24 -8.55 -12.90 -6.15
C VAL A 24 -7.92 -13.63 -7.34
N ASN A 25 -6.59 -13.74 -7.37
CA ASN A 25 -5.89 -14.45 -8.44
C ASN A 25 -6.18 -15.96 -8.44
N GLN A 26 -6.65 -16.54 -7.34
CA GLN A 26 -7.12 -17.94 -7.32
C GLN A 26 -8.38 -18.16 -8.16
N ILE A 27 -9.20 -17.12 -8.32
CA ILE A 27 -10.51 -17.20 -8.98
C ILE A 27 -10.56 -16.45 -10.32
N ALA A 28 -9.77 -15.39 -10.48
CA ALA A 28 -9.75 -14.56 -11.67
C ALA A 28 -8.33 -14.07 -12.02
N PRO A 29 -7.40 -14.97 -12.40
CA PRO A 29 -6.05 -14.59 -12.82
C PRO A 29 -5.99 -13.47 -13.89
N PRO A 30 -6.88 -13.43 -14.92
CA PRO A 30 -6.87 -12.34 -15.90
C PRO A 30 -7.18 -10.96 -15.30
N ALA A 31 -7.99 -10.90 -14.24
CA ALA A 31 -8.30 -9.63 -13.56
C ALA A 31 -7.08 -9.09 -12.80
N GLY A 32 -6.33 -9.97 -12.13
CA GLY A 32 -5.08 -9.59 -11.47
C GLY A 32 -4.03 -9.07 -12.44
N GLN A 33 -3.85 -9.76 -13.58
CA GLN A 33 -2.95 -9.30 -14.64
C GLN A 33 -3.35 -7.91 -15.16
N THR A 34 -4.63 -7.72 -15.51
CA THR A 34 -5.14 -6.44 -16.01
C THR A 34 -4.96 -5.32 -14.99
N PHE A 35 -5.17 -5.60 -13.69
CA PHE A 35 -4.93 -4.62 -12.63
C PHE A 35 -3.45 -4.25 -12.53
N ALA A 36 -2.53 -5.23 -12.61
CA ALA A 36 -1.10 -4.95 -12.59
C ALA A 36 -0.65 -4.08 -13.77
N ASP A 37 -1.21 -4.29 -14.95
CA ASP A 37 -0.94 -3.44 -16.12
C ASP A 37 -1.44 -2.00 -15.90
N PHE A 38 -2.67 -1.84 -15.39
CA PHE A 38 -3.21 -0.53 -15.02
C PHE A 38 -2.36 0.16 -13.95
N TYR A 39 -1.99 -0.57 -12.90
CA TYR A 39 -1.14 -0.08 -11.82
C TYR A 39 0.20 0.42 -12.36
N ALA A 40 0.88 -0.37 -13.20
CA ALA A 40 2.17 -0.03 -13.78
C ALA A 40 2.11 1.24 -14.65
N VAL A 41 1.00 1.48 -15.35
CA VAL A 41 0.80 2.73 -16.11
C VAL A 41 0.68 3.95 -15.18
N ILE A 42 -0.05 3.82 -14.07
CA ILE A 42 -0.26 4.93 -13.13
C ILE A 42 1.00 5.23 -12.32
N PHE A 43 1.58 4.20 -11.69
CA PHE A 43 2.69 4.33 -10.77
C PHE A 43 4.06 4.30 -11.44
N GLY A 44 4.17 3.83 -12.69
CA GLY A 44 5.44 3.79 -13.41
C GLY A 44 6.11 5.17 -13.55
N ASN A 45 7.41 5.15 -13.84
CA ASN A 45 8.20 6.37 -14.00
C ASN A 45 7.65 7.29 -15.10
N GLY A 46 7.64 8.60 -14.83
CA GLY A 46 7.30 9.64 -15.79
C GLY A 46 7.88 10.98 -15.34
N ALA A 47 7.12 12.08 -15.48
CA ALA A 47 7.52 13.38 -14.94
C ALA A 47 7.77 13.32 -13.41
N LEU A 48 7.01 12.46 -12.71
CA LEU A 48 7.31 12.06 -11.34
C LEU A 48 7.88 10.63 -11.35
N PRO A 49 8.99 10.36 -10.62
CA PRO A 49 9.48 9.00 -10.41
C PRO A 49 8.45 8.12 -9.70
N GLN A 50 8.49 6.82 -9.96
CA GLN A 50 7.61 5.84 -9.32
C GLN A 50 7.65 5.95 -7.79
N LYS A 51 8.86 6.03 -7.22
CA LYS A 51 9.08 6.26 -5.78
C LYS A 51 8.21 7.39 -5.23
N ILE A 52 8.18 8.53 -5.93
CA ILE A 52 7.44 9.70 -5.49
C ILE A 52 5.94 9.45 -5.53
N LYS A 53 5.44 8.81 -6.60
CA LYS A 53 4.01 8.45 -6.71
C LYS A 53 3.56 7.46 -5.64
N GLU A 54 4.39 6.47 -5.33
CA GLU A 54 4.14 5.51 -4.26
C GLU A 54 4.09 6.17 -2.89
N LEU A 55 5.05 7.06 -2.58
CA LEU A 55 5.07 7.84 -1.34
C LEU A 55 3.86 8.78 -1.23
N MET A 56 3.45 9.41 -2.34
CA MET A 56 2.23 10.23 -2.39
C MET A 56 0.99 9.40 -2.06
N PHE A 57 0.81 8.25 -2.69
CA PHE A 57 -0.35 7.39 -2.43
C PHE A 57 -0.33 6.83 -1.01
N MET A 58 0.83 6.40 -0.51
CA MET A 58 1.02 6.00 0.88
C MET A 58 0.59 7.12 1.85
N SER A 59 1.02 8.37 1.60
CA SER A 59 0.63 9.54 2.38
C SER A 59 -0.88 9.77 2.38
N THR A 60 -1.57 9.56 1.26
CA THR A 60 -3.05 9.59 1.24
C THR A 60 -3.64 8.46 2.08
N GLY A 61 -3.03 7.27 2.06
CA GLY A 61 -3.41 6.16 2.91
C GLY A 61 -3.34 6.49 4.40
N VAL A 62 -2.33 7.26 4.83
CA VAL A 62 -2.23 7.78 6.19
C VAL A 62 -3.38 8.75 6.48
N ALA A 63 -3.61 9.73 5.61
CA ALA A 63 -4.65 10.74 5.80
C ALA A 63 -6.07 10.14 5.89
N TYR A 64 -6.33 9.08 5.14
CA TYR A 64 -7.60 8.35 5.15
C TYR A 64 -7.64 7.20 6.17
N CYS A 65 -6.59 7.00 6.96
CA CYS A 65 -6.47 5.85 7.87
C CYS A 65 -6.80 4.52 7.18
N SER A 66 -6.28 4.32 5.96
CA SER A 66 -6.53 3.13 5.15
C SER A 66 -5.40 2.12 5.30
N PRO A 67 -5.64 0.98 5.97
CA PRO A 67 -4.61 -0.04 6.15
C PRO A 67 -4.25 -0.75 4.84
N ARG A 68 -5.10 -0.62 3.80
CA ARG A 68 -4.86 -1.15 2.45
C ARG A 68 -4.07 -0.22 1.55
N CYS A 69 -3.94 1.06 1.93
CA CYS A 69 -3.19 2.04 1.14
C CYS A 69 -1.80 2.30 1.74
N ILE A 70 -1.65 2.26 3.08
CA ILE A 70 -0.33 2.45 3.71
C ILE A 70 0.69 1.36 3.36
N ILE A 71 0.24 0.20 2.86
CA ILE A 71 1.13 -0.87 2.39
C ILE A 71 1.94 -0.48 1.15
N HIS A 72 1.63 0.65 0.50
CA HIS A 72 2.44 1.24 -0.56
C HIS A 72 3.84 1.69 -0.08
N VAL A 73 4.11 1.64 1.23
CA VAL A 73 5.48 1.64 1.75
C VAL A 73 6.34 0.59 1.05
N VAL A 74 5.82 -0.61 0.79
CA VAL A 74 6.57 -1.71 0.18
C VAL A 74 7.02 -1.38 -1.25
N PRO A 75 6.14 -1.08 -2.22
CA PRO A 75 6.58 -0.70 -3.56
C PRO A 75 7.37 0.61 -3.59
N ALA A 76 7.17 1.53 -2.63
CA ALA A 76 8.06 2.68 -2.47
C ALA A 76 9.49 2.26 -2.12
N ILE A 77 9.68 1.31 -1.20
CA ILE A 77 11.00 0.75 -0.85
C ILE A 77 11.63 0.07 -2.06
N GLU A 78 10.88 -0.74 -2.80
CA GLU A 78 11.35 -1.40 -4.03
C GLU A 78 11.76 -0.38 -5.10
N ALA A 79 11.12 0.80 -5.12
CA ALA A 79 11.50 1.93 -5.96
C ALA A 79 12.64 2.80 -5.39
N GLY A 80 13.26 2.39 -4.28
CA GLY A 80 14.42 3.06 -3.68
C GLY A 80 14.10 4.12 -2.62
N ALA A 81 12.91 4.08 -2.00
CA ALA A 81 12.60 4.96 -0.87
C ALA A 81 13.44 4.62 0.36
N THR A 82 14.00 5.66 0.97
CA THR A 82 14.66 5.60 2.27
C THR A 82 13.65 5.70 3.41
N ASP A 83 14.05 5.30 4.61
CA ASP A 83 13.21 5.40 5.80
C ASP A 83 12.89 6.86 6.16
N ALA A 84 13.83 7.77 5.88
CA ALA A 84 13.62 9.21 6.03
C ALA A 84 12.53 9.72 5.09
N GLU A 85 12.55 9.33 3.80
CA GLU A 85 11.52 9.72 2.83
C GLU A 85 10.14 9.16 3.21
N ILE A 86 10.08 7.92 3.71
CA ILE A 86 8.84 7.30 4.19
C ILE A 86 8.30 8.06 5.40
N PHE A 87 9.16 8.41 6.36
CA PHE A 87 8.77 9.18 7.54
C PHE A 87 8.26 10.58 7.16
N GLU A 88 8.96 11.30 6.29
CA GLU A 88 8.52 12.63 5.83
C GLU A 88 7.18 12.57 5.09
N ALA A 89 7.02 11.63 4.16
CA ALA A 89 5.76 11.45 3.43
C ALA A 89 4.60 11.04 4.36
N ALA A 90 4.83 10.12 5.29
CA ALA A 90 3.82 9.74 6.29
C ALA A 90 3.44 10.95 7.16
N SER A 91 4.40 11.82 7.49
CA SER A 91 4.16 13.05 8.25
C SER A 91 3.28 14.06 7.53
N VAL A 92 3.43 14.19 6.22
CA VAL A 92 2.49 14.97 5.40
C VAL A 92 1.08 14.37 5.47
N GLY A 93 0.96 13.04 5.41
CA GLY A 93 -0.30 12.35 5.59
C GLY A 93 -0.96 12.61 6.96
N MET A 94 -0.17 12.65 8.04
CA MET A 94 -0.66 12.97 9.39
C MET A 94 -1.36 14.32 9.44
N ILE A 95 -0.72 15.37 8.90
CA ILE A 95 -1.30 16.71 8.94
C ILE A 95 -2.45 16.87 7.93
N ALA A 96 -2.38 16.18 6.79
CA ALA A 96 -3.41 16.20 5.75
C ALA A 96 -4.75 15.59 6.21
N ALA A 97 -4.74 14.68 7.20
CA ALA A 97 -5.96 14.18 7.82
C ALA A 97 -6.84 15.30 8.41
N GLY A 98 -6.21 16.41 8.82
CA GLY A 98 -6.87 17.64 9.26
C GLY A 98 -7.95 17.42 10.33
N PHE A 99 -8.91 18.34 10.36
CA PHE A 99 -10.14 18.24 11.16
C PHE A 99 -11.35 18.18 10.23
N VAL A 100 -11.37 17.19 9.34
CA VAL A 100 -12.48 16.99 8.41
C VAL A 100 -13.69 16.44 9.17
N PRO A 101 -14.89 17.04 9.05
CA PRO A 101 -16.11 16.47 9.64
C PRO A 101 -16.34 15.03 9.16
N GLY A 102 -16.44 14.09 10.09
CA GLY A 102 -16.58 12.67 9.78
C GLY A 102 -15.32 11.97 9.24
N GLY A 103 -14.20 12.69 9.15
CA GLY A 103 -12.89 12.12 8.86
C GLY A 103 -12.25 11.47 10.10
N PRO A 104 -11.20 10.67 9.93
CA PRO A 104 -10.49 10.07 11.05
C PRO A 104 -9.89 11.14 11.97
N GLY A 105 -9.44 12.27 11.41
CA GLY A 105 -8.79 13.34 12.16
C GLY A 105 -7.35 13.02 12.52
N ILE A 106 -6.60 14.07 12.88
CA ILE A 106 -5.15 13.99 13.13
C ILE A 106 -4.75 12.86 14.12
N PRO A 107 -5.41 12.66 15.29
CA PRO A 107 -4.98 11.66 16.27
C PRO A 107 -4.84 10.24 15.71
N TYR A 108 -5.79 9.78 14.91
CA TYR A 108 -5.74 8.43 14.33
C TYR A 108 -4.74 8.35 13.17
N ALA A 109 -4.52 9.45 12.44
CA ALA A 109 -3.52 9.48 11.38
C ALA A 109 -2.09 9.29 11.92
N PHE A 110 -1.79 9.69 13.16
CA PHE A 110 -0.51 9.36 13.82
C PHE A 110 -0.27 7.85 13.92
N GLU A 111 -1.30 7.08 14.27
CA GLU A 111 -1.16 5.62 14.34
C GLU A 111 -0.86 5.01 12.96
N TYR A 112 -1.45 5.57 11.90
CA TYR A 112 -1.20 5.11 10.55
C TYR A 112 0.19 5.51 10.03
N ALA A 113 0.68 6.69 10.39
CA ALA A 113 2.06 7.08 10.08
C ALA A 113 3.09 6.20 10.82
N ALA A 114 2.84 5.89 12.10
CA ALA A 114 3.68 4.96 12.86
C ALA A 114 3.70 3.56 12.22
N LYS A 115 2.55 3.08 11.73
CA LYS A 115 2.44 1.82 10.97
C LYS A 115 3.23 1.85 9.66
N CYS A 116 3.35 2.98 8.97
CA CYS A 116 4.21 3.07 7.79
C CYS A 116 5.68 2.80 8.12
N VAL A 117 6.18 3.37 9.22
CA VAL A 117 7.55 3.17 9.69
C VAL A 117 7.76 1.72 10.15
N ASP A 118 6.80 1.13 10.85
CA ASP A 118 6.89 -0.29 11.28
C ASP A 118 6.80 -1.26 10.07
N ILE A 119 6.01 -0.97 9.02
CA ILE A 119 6.04 -1.75 7.76
C ILE A 119 7.43 -1.67 7.15
N ALA A 120 8.01 -0.48 7.07
CA ALA A 120 9.32 -0.31 6.46
C ALA A 120 10.39 -1.12 7.21
N ALA A 121 10.40 -1.03 8.55
CA ALA A 121 11.32 -1.79 9.39
C ALA A 121 11.16 -3.30 9.21
N LYS A 122 9.93 -3.82 9.29
CA LYS A 122 9.62 -5.24 9.13
C LYS A 122 9.97 -5.76 7.74
N TYR A 123 9.59 -5.00 6.71
CA TYR A 123 9.87 -5.39 5.33
C TYR A 123 11.37 -5.49 5.07
N ARG A 124 12.16 -4.52 5.54
CA ARG A 124 13.63 -4.57 5.43
C ARG A 124 14.26 -5.71 6.24
N ALA A 125 13.67 -6.06 7.38
CA ALA A 125 14.10 -7.20 8.18
C ALA A 125 13.67 -8.56 7.60
N GLY A 126 12.85 -8.58 6.53
CA GLY A 126 12.30 -9.80 5.96
C GLY A 126 11.17 -10.42 6.81
N GLU A 127 10.58 -9.64 7.69
CA GLU A 127 9.48 -10.04 8.58
C GLU A 127 8.11 -9.87 7.91
N GLU A 128 7.09 -10.54 8.45
CA GLU A 128 5.68 -10.31 8.09
C GLU A 128 5.27 -8.87 8.49
N TRP A 129 4.86 -8.07 7.52
CA TRP A 129 4.61 -6.63 7.68
C TRP A 129 3.12 -6.24 7.54
N GLU A 130 2.26 -7.13 7.06
CA GLU A 130 0.86 -6.77 6.77
C GLU A 130 0.01 -6.75 8.05
N TYR A 131 -0.56 -5.59 8.41
CA TYR A 131 -1.43 -5.46 9.58
C TYR A 131 -2.89 -5.86 9.35
N LEU A 132 -3.27 -6.19 8.11
CA LEU A 132 -4.65 -6.49 7.80
C LEU A 132 -5.02 -7.81 8.51
N PRO A 133 -5.99 -7.82 9.43
CA PRO A 133 -6.45 -9.07 10.01
C PRO A 133 -6.98 -9.98 8.90
N ALA A 134 -6.92 -11.30 9.12
CA ALA A 134 -7.53 -12.25 8.20
C ALA A 134 -9.01 -11.85 7.94
N PRO A 135 -9.51 -11.97 6.69
CA PRO A 135 -10.90 -11.67 6.39
C PRO A 135 -11.82 -12.46 7.32
N LYS A 136 -12.59 -11.76 8.16
CA LYS A 136 -13.63 -12.39 8.96
C LYS A 136 -14.91 -12.36 8.15
N PHE A 137 -15.29 -13.49 7.55
CA PHE A 137 -16.55 -13.65 6.80
C PHE A 137 -17.75 -13.80 7.74
N ASN A 138 -17.80 -13.04 8.83
CA ASN A 138 -18.74 -13.31 9.91
C ASN A 138 -19.85 -12.28 10.07
N ARG A 139 -19.83 -11.09 9.45
CA ARG A 139 -20.97 -10.15 9.45
C ARG A 139 -20.95 -9.25 8.22
N GLY A 140 -22.08 -9.19 7.51
CA GLY A 140 -22.39 -8.06 6.65
C GLY A 140 -22.51 -6.78 7.49
N VAL A 141 -22.48 -5.64 6.80
CA VAL A 141 -22.40 -4.27 7.31
C VAL A 141 -20.94 -3.78 7.39
N TYR A 142 -20.64 -2.93 6.39
CA TYR A 142 -19.46 -2.09 6.24
C TYR A 142 -19.50 -0.92 7.22
#